data_AF-A0A1Z3ND88-F1
#
_entry.id   AF-A0A1Z3ND88-F1
#
_cell.length_a   1.000
_cell.length_b   1.000
_cell.length_c   1.000
_cell.angle_alpha   90.00
_cell.angle_beta   90.00
_cell.angle_gamma   90.00
#
_symmetry.space_group_name_H-M   'P 1'
#
loop_
_entity.id
_entity.type
_entity.pdbx_description
1 polymer ?
#
loop_
_entity_poly.entity_id
_entity_poly.type
_entity_poly.pdbx_seq_one_letter_code
_entity_poly.pdbx_strand_id
1 'polypeptide(L)'
;MGLFSSFQATAFVELEKRQPLEVEDGRLTPYWAQEYIGADLVKEEMRLLPNLQRVPMAVYDVGFEKEHINLAFDIPVDRAMNGNRPMKGHHGTSVASLINGKGMVSVSEFVNYVQLKKVSPAVFYFGAVRELKELPVKPQVISNSMGWTSESVLELATEVDQMGIIWVMAAGNEHPNEIAEHERVAPVISVGSYSPRGLQTLSSQESDQLDILAPADEYQAALDGNGQEVLFGETSGATPLISASIANAKALIPSLSRAQIESLMKRTAIRSFHSLYSEKNKAGLFNAYRFFKVVQRLHAVCGANAPCIQAQMDNRQNYLFEAQVLSPRITAVCHSRQGLSKAEMKALRTQYLLNAEQSQYARLLSCAYRNEGYSINADYYENIALIHENPKALQNKIQTHAVQAVLHGYTASASLRDLQILNDSFREALLKILSGETGMEQYQARDLLKAYDNTVKVELP
;
A
#
# COMPACT_ATOMS: atom_id res chain seq x y z
N MET A 1 5.25 40.21 12.69
CA MET A 1 4.46 39.73 11.54
C MET A 1 5.43 39.20 10.51
N GLY A 2 5.74 37.90 10.59
CA GLY A 2 6.60 37.22 9.61
C GLY A 2 5.76 36.83 8.40
N LEU A 3 6.24 37.21 7.21
CA LEU A 3 5.65 36.86 5.92
C LEU A 3 5.79 35.35 5.71
N PHE A 4 4.71 34.59 5.95
CA PHE A 4 4.57 33.24 5.43
C PHE A 4 4.36 33.35 3.91
N SER A 5 5.42 33.14 3.15
CA SER A 5 5.37 32.90 1.71
C SER A 5 4.51 31.66 1.46
N SER A 6 3.29 31.83 0.96
CA SER A 6 2.46 30.72 0.50
C SER A 6 3.11 30.14 -0.77
N PHE A 7 3.91 29.08 -0.60
CA PHE A 7 4.27 28.21 -1.72
C PHE A 7 2.99 27.59 -2.24
N GLN A 8 2.46 28.11 -3.35
CA GLN A 8 1.43 27.41 -4.11
C GLN A 8 2.10 26.18 -4.71
N ALA A 9 1.70 24.99 -4.27
CA ALA A 9 2.04 23.75 -4.95
C ALA A 9 1.48 23.82 -6.38
N THR A 10 2.32 23.62 -7.39
CA THR A 10 1.96 23.83 -8.80
C THR A 10 1.95 22.56 -9.64
N ALA A 11 2.71 21.53 -9.26
CA ALA A 11 2.79 20.26 -10.01
C ALA A 11 2.00 19.11 -9.39
N PHE A 12 1.92 19.10 -8.06
CA PHE A 12 1.49 17.94 -7.30
C PHE A 12 0.00 18.00 -7.04
N VAL A 13 -0.68 17.01 -7.63
CA VAL A 13 -1.97 16.49 -7.18
C VAL A 13 -3.10 17.50 -7.34
N GLU A 14 -4.26 17.03 -7.80
CA GLU A 14 -5.46 17.70 -7.35
C GLU A 14 -5.50 17.50 -5.84
N LEU A 15 -4.96 18.46 -5.08
CA LEU A 15 -4.98 18.44 -3.60
C LEU A 15 -6.40 18.28 -3.05
N GLU A 16 -7.41 18.35 -3.92
CA GLU A 16 -8.81 18.48 -3.57
C GLU A 16 -8.89 19.54 -2.45
N LYS A 17 -9.62 19.29 -1.37
CA LYS A 17 -9.65 20.20 -0.23
C LYS A 17 -8.63 19.84 0.87
N ARG A 18 -7.80 18.82 0.69
CA ARG A 18 -6.90 18.30 1.73
C ARG A 18 -5.56 19.02 1.76
N GLN A 19 -5.13 19.35 2.98
CA GLN A 19 -3.83 19.96 3.22
C GLN A 19 -2.72 18.90 3.22
N PRO A 20 -1.47 19.28 2.90
CA PRO A 20 -0.30 18.46 3.17
C PRO A 20 -0.25 18.00 4.63
N LEU A 21 0.29 16.80 4.86
CA LEU A 21 0.45 16.22 6.19
C LEU A 21 1.86 16.52 6.71
N GLU A 22 1.98 16.80 8.01
CA GLU A 22 3.25 16.89 8.71
C GLU A 22 3.56 15.53 9.35
N VAL A 23 4.71 14.93 9.01
CA VAL A 23 5.14 13.60 9.44
C VAL A 23 6.63 13.65 9.73
N GLU A 24 7.05 13.33 10.97
CA GLU A 24 8.46 13.30 11.39
C GLU A 24 9.28 14.53 10.95
N ASP A 25 8.80 15.73 11.30
CA ASP A 25 9.36 17.05 10.88
C ASP A 25 9.41 17.30 9.36
N GLY A 26 8.77 16.44 8.56
CA GLY A 26 8.67 16.56 7.12
C GLY A 26 7.24 16.71 6.63
N ARG A 27 7.12 16.94 5.32
CA ARG A 27 5.83 17.15 4.66
C ARG A 27 5.53 16.04 3.67
N LEU A 28 4.28 15.58 3.68
CA LEU A 28 3.79 14.46 2.90
C LEU A 28 2.55 14.90 2.09
N THR A 29 2.45 14.44 0.85
CA THR A 29 1.23 14.66 0.06
C THR A 29 0.04 13.90 0.66
N PRO A 30 -1.19 14.46 0.64
CA PRO A 30 -2.34 13.84 1.28
C PRO A 30 -2.73 12.49 0.66
N TYR A 31 -2.38 12.26 -0.60
CA TYR A 31 -2.71 11.05 -1.37
C TYR A 31 -1.46 10.24 -1.76
N TRP A 32 -0.41 10.32 -0.93
CA TRP A 32 0.87 9.66 -1.16
C TRP A 32 0.75 8.17 -1.51
N ALA A 33 -0.18 7.45 -0.88
CA ALA A 33 -0.37 6.03 -1.09
C ALA A 33 -0.83 5.72 -2.53
N GLN A 34 -1.84 6.44 -3.01
CA GLN A 34 -2.33 6.33 -4.39
C GLN A 34 -1.29 6.83 -5.39
N GLU A 35 -0.54 7.87 -5.04
CA GLU A 35 0.53 8.40 -5.88
C GLU A 35 1.69 7.41 -6.08
N TYR A 36 2.15 6.75 -5.01
CA TYR A 36 3.30 5.85 -5.04
C TYR A 36 3.04 4.62 -5.89
N ILE A 37 1.81 4.09 -5.89
CA ILE A 37 1.44 2.95 -6.73
C ILE A 37 1.00 3.39 -8.13
N GLY A 38 0.76 4.68 -8.35
CA GLY A 38 0.23 5.24 -9.60
C GLY A 38 -1.24 4.92 -9.87
N ALA A 39 -2.05 4.76 -8.81
CA ALA A 39 -3.48 4.47 -8.95
C ALA A 39 -4.24 5.61 -9.64
N ASP A 40 -3.83 6.85 -9.42
CA ASP A 40 -4.34 8.03 -10.12
C ASP A 40 -4.11 7.95 -11.64
N LEU A 41 -2.91 7.53 -12.06
CA LEU A 41 -2.58 7.33 -13.48
C LEU A 41 -3.41 6.19 -14.09
N VAL A 42 -3.60 5.10 -13.35
CA VAL A 42 -4.48 3.99 -13.78
C VAL A 42 -5.91 4.47 -13.99
N LYS A 43 -6.48 5.23 -13.05
CA LYS A 43 -7.84 5.78 -13.19
C LYS A 43 -7.97 6.66 -14.44
N GLU A 44 -7.02 7.56 -14.67
CA GLU A 44 -7.01 8.41 -15.85
C GLU A 44 -7.00 7.59 -17.15
N GLU A 45 -6.18 6.53 -17.23
CA GLU A 45 -6.15 5.66 -18.40
C GLU A 45 -7.44 4.87 -18.56
N MET A 46 -7.97 4.30 -17.48
CA MET A 46 -9.20 3.49 -17.54
C MET A 46 -10.42 4.29 -18.01
N ARG A 47 -10.51 5.59 -17.66
CA ARG A 47 -11.57 6.48 -18.16
C ARG A 47 -11.56 6.63 -19.69
N LEU A 48 -10.42 6.38 -20.34
CA LEU A 48 -10.27 6.46 -21.79
C LEU A 48 -10.56 5.12 -22.49
N LEU A 49 -10.69 4.02 -21.75
CA LEU A 49 -10.94 2.70 -22.31
C LEU A 49 -12.45 2.47 -22.50
N PRO A 50 -12.90 2.13 -23.72
CA PRO A 50 -14.30 1.89 -23.98
C PRO A 50 -14.76 0.55 -23.38
N ASN A 51 -16.05 0.46 -23.04
CA ASN A 51 -16.74 -0.78 -22.71
C ASN A 51 -16.22 -1.56 -21.47
N LEU A 52 -15.47 -0.91 -20.58
CA LEU A 52 -15.08 -1.53 -19.32
C LEU A 52 -16.31 -1.86 -18.46
N GLN A 53 -16.35 -3.09 -17.95
CA GLN A 53 -17.39 -3.54 -17.02
C GLN A 53 -16.96 -3.29 -15.58
N ARG A 54 -17.92 -2.93 -14.72
CA ARG A 54 -17.67 -2.88 -13.28
C ARG A 54 -17.47 -4.29 -12.74
N VAL A 55 -16.44 -4.47 -11.92
CA VAL A 55 -16.10 -5.75 -11.32
C VAL A 55 -16.91 -5.95 -10.02
N PRO A 56 -17.70 -7.04 -9.92
CA PRO A 56 -18.37 -7.43 -8.69
C PRO A 56 -17.36 -7.66 -7.56
N MET A 57 -17.56 -7.04 -6.41
CA MET A 57 -16.61 -7.10 -5.30
C MET A 57 -17.34 -7.26 -3.97
N ALA A 58 -16.71 -7.97 -3.04
CA ALA A 58 -17.14 -8.06 -1.66
C ALA A 58 -16.12 -7.44 -0.71
N VAL A 59 -16.60 -6.92 0.42
CA VAL A 59 -15.77 -6.45 1.53
C VAL A 59 -16.21 -7.15 2.81
N TYR A 60 -15.25 -7.80 3.47
CA TYR A 60 -15.41 -8.46 4.76
C TYR A 60 -14.66 -7.65 5.82
N ASP A 61 -15.43 -7.06 6.74
CA ASP A 61 -14.91 -6.11 7.72
C ASP A 61 -15.76 -6.11 9.01
N VAL A 62 -15.56 -5.19 9.95
CA VAL A 62 -16.30 -5.11 11.22
C VAL A 62 -17.62 -4.34 11.13
N GLY A 63 -17.99 -3.88 9.95
CA GLY A 63 -19.27 -3.21 9.65
C GLY A 63 -19.10 -1.87 8.94
N PHE A 64 -20.22 -1.35 8.44
CA PHE A 64 -20.23 -0.29 7.43
C PHE A 64 -21.36 0.73 7.66
N GLU A 65 -21.16 1.93 7.10
CA GLU A 65 -22.16 3.00 7.06
C GLU A 65 -22.57 3.25 5.60
N LYS A 66 -23.72 2.69 5.22
CA LYS A 66 -24.20 2.62 3.83
C LYS A 66 -24.24 3.98 3.13
N GLU A 67 -24.64 5.02 3.84
CA GLU A 67 -24.74 6.40 3.36
C GLU A 67 -23.40 7.02 2.92
N HIS A 68 -22.27 6.44 3.34
CA HIS A 68 -20.92 6.92 3.03
C HIS A 68 -20.17 6.02 2.05
N ILE A 69 -20.82 4.98 1.52
CA ILE A 69 -20.23 4.05 0.58
C ILE A 69 -20.80 4.29 -0.82
N ASN A 70 -19.92 4.31 -1.81
CA ASN A 70 -20.31 4.46 -3.21
C ASN A 70 -20.89 3.14 -3.75
N LEU A 71 -22.20 2.99 -3.64
CA LEU A 71 -22.96 1.84 -4.12
C LEU A 71 -23.56 2.11 -5.51
N ALA A 72 -23.30 1.23 -6.47
CA ALA A 72 -23.96 1.29 -7.77
C ALA A 72 -25.39 0.73 -7.74
N PHE A 73 -25.67 -0.18 -6.81
CA PHE A 73 -26.98 -0.79 -6.60
C PHE A 73 -27.30 -0.86 -5.11
N ASP A 74 -28.60 -0.87 -4.79
CA ASP A 74 -29.05 -1.06 -3.43
C ASP A 74 -28.82 -2.51 -2.98
N ILE A 75 -27.94 -2.71 -2.00
CA ILE A 75 -27.64 -4.01 -1.42
C ILE A 75 -27.82 -3.99 0.11
N PRO A 76 -27.99 -5.16 0.75
CA PRO A 76 -27.81 -5.29 2.20
C PRO A 76 -26.39 -4.88 2.61
N VAL A 77 -26.29 -4.12 3.70
CA VAL A 77 -25.03 -3.64 4.26
C VAL A 77 -25.05 -3.88 5.75
N ASP A 78 -24.13 -4.70 6.25
CA ASP A 78 -24.05 -5.03 7.67
C ASP A 78 -23.48 -3.84 8.47
N ARG A 79 -24.15 -3.49 9.58
CA ARG A 79 -23.68 -2.45 10.50
C ARG A 79 -22.70 -3.01 11.53
N ALA A 80 -21.81 -2.14 12.03
CA ALA A 80 -21.00 -2.48 13.18
C ALA A 80 -21.88 -2.61 14.44
N MET A 81 -21.54 -3.56 15.31
CA MET A 81 -22.30 -3.85 16.52
C MET A 81 -21.35 -4.18 17.68
N ASN A 82 -21.64 -3.68 18.87
CA ASN A 82 -21.07 -4.16 20.13
C ASN A 82 -22.16 -4.85 20.94
N GLY A 83 -22.15 -6.18 20.91
CA GLY A 83 -23.30 -7.00 21.31
C GLY A 83 -24.52 -6.63 20.47
N ASN A 84 -25.59 -6.20 21.13
CA ASN A 84 -26.84 -5.75 20.47
C ASN A 84 -26.89 -4.24 20.22
N ARG A 85 -25.84 -3.48 20.54
CA ARG A 85 -25.80 -2.03 20.34
C ARG A 85 -25.18 -1.70 18.98
N PRO A 86 -25.88 -0.97 18.10
CA PRO A 86 -25.29 -0.44 16.88
C PRO A 86 -24.10 0.46 17.21
N MET A 87 -23.03 0.28 16.46
CA MET A 87 -21.86 1.16 16.44
C MET A 87 -21.67 1.73 15.05
N LYS A 88 -20.92 2.83 14.96
CA LYS A 88 -20.49 3.36 13.68
C LYS A 88 -19.41 2.46 13.06
N GLY A 89 -19.65 1.99 11.85
CA GLY A 89 -18.75 1.16 11.06
C GLY A 89 -17.58 1.93 10.45
N HIS A 90 -16.75 2.58 11.28
CA HIS A 90 -15.64 3.42 10.79
C HIS A 90 -14.65 2.63 9.95
N HIS A 91 -14.17 1.49 10.45
CA HIS A 91 -13.13 0.70 9.79
C HIS A 91 -13.57 0.20 8.40
N GLY A 92 -14.71 -0.49 8.31
CA GLY A 92 -15.20 -1.00 7.02
C GLY A 92 -15.59 0.10 6.04
N THR A 93 -16.07 1.25 6.52
CA THR A 93 -16.34 2.42 5.67
C THR A 93 -15.04 3.01 5.12
N SER A 94 -13.98 3.12 5.94
CA SER A 94 -12.64 3.55 5.49
C SER A 94 -12.08 2.61 4.43
N VAL A 95 -12.16 1.30 4.65
CA VAL A 95 -11.73 0.27 3.68
C VAL A 95 -12.50 0.40 2.36
N ALA A 96 -13.84 0.51 2.41
CA ALA A 96 -14.66 0.69 1.22
C ALA A 96 -14.36 2.01 0.48
N SER A 97 -14.03 3.08 1.22
CA SER A 97 -13.68 4.38 0.64
C SER A 97 -12.38 4.33 -0.18
N LEU A 98 -11.37 3.57 0.27
CA LEU A 98 -10.11 3.38 -0.44
C LEU A 98 -10.26 2.57 -1.73
N ILE A 99 -11.27 1.69 -1.79
CA ILE A 99 -11.55 0.89 -2.98
C ILE A 99 -12.22 1.74 -4.06
N ASN A 100 -13.40 2.32 -3.77
CA ASN A 100 -14.23 2.99 -4.77
C ASN A 100 -14.90 4.31 -4.31
N GLY A 101 -14.37 4.92 -3.25
CA GLY A 101 -14.75 6.27 -2.82
C GLY A 101 -14.54 7.33 -3.91
N LYS A 102 -14.84 8.59 -3.55
CA LYS A 102 -14.76 9.71 -4.49
C LYS A 102 -13.32 10.18 -4.66
N GLY A 103 -13.02 10.69 -5.86
CA GLY A 103 -11.82 11.48 -6.10
C GLY A 103 -10.52 10.70 -5.96
N MET A 104 -9.52 11.32 -5.36
CA MET A 104 -8.18 10.76 -5.19
C MET A 104 -8.09 9.66 -4.12
N VAL A 105 -9.02 9.59 -3.16
CA VAL A 105 -9.04 8.57 -2.10
C VAL A 105 -9.13 7.15 -2.67
N SER A 106 -9.92 6.95 -3.72
CA SER A 106 -10.15 5.63 -4.28
C SER A 106 -9.08 5.18 -5.25
N VAL A 107 -8.89 3.86 -5.34
CA VAL A 107 -8.04 3.23 -6.35
C VAL A 107 -8.79 2.88 -7.62
N SER A 108 -10.10 2.57 -7.53
CA SER A 108 -10.90 2.14 -8.67
C SER A 108 -12.22 2.88 -8.78
N GLU A 109 -12.59 3.23 -10.01
CA GLU A 109 -13.94 3.71 -10.35
C GLU A 109 -14.81 2.60 -10.96
N PHE A 110 -14.24 1.40 -11.17
CA PHE A 110 -14.83 0.28 -11.90
C PHE A 110 -15.17 -0.90 -10.99
N VAL A 111 -15.50 -0.62 -9.73
CA VAL A 111 -16.01 -1.61 -8.77
C VAL A 111 -17.53 -1.50 -8.65
N ASN A 112 -18.17 -2.64 -8.43
CA ASN A 112 -19.54 -2.74 -7.97
C ASN A 112 -19.60 -3.66 -6.74
N TYR A 113 -20.01 -3.13 -5.58
CA TYR A 113 -20.19 -3.98 -4.41
C TYR A 113 -21.40 -4.89 -4.56
N VAL A 114 -21.21 -6.17 -4.32
CA VAL A 114 -22.28 -7.18 -4.29
C VAL A 114 -22.49 -7.75 -2.88
N GLN A 115 -21.54 -7.52 -1.97
CA GLN A 115 -21.64 -7.94 -0.58
C GLN A 115 -20.77 -7.04 0.33
N LEU A 116 -21.36 -6.45 1.36
CA LEU A 116 -20.64 -5.72 2.42
C LEU A 116 -20.99 -6.38 3.75
N LYS A 117 -20.14 -7.32 4.18
CA LYS A 117 -20.46 -8.25 5.27
C LYS A 117 -19.64 -7.98 6.51
N LYS A 118 -20.31 -7.98 7.65
CA LYS A 118 -19.63 -7.96 8.94
C LYS A 118 -19.11 -9.35 9.23
N VAL A 119 -17.81 -9.46 9.46
CA VAL A 119 -17.14 -10.65 9.98
C VAL A 119 -16.42 -10.31 11.28
N SER A 120 -15.93 -11.32 11.98
CA SER A 120 -15.03 -11.15 13.13
C SER A 120 -13.88 -12.15 13.03
N PRO A 121 -12.72 -11.85 13.62
CA PRO A 121 -11.59 -12.78 13.61
C PRO A 121 -11.93 -14.15 14.22
N ALA A 122 -12.83 -14.18 15.21
CA ALA A 122 -13.18 -15.37 16.00
C ALA A 122 -14.15 -16.33 15.30
N VAL A 123 -15.30 -15.85 14.81
CA VAL A 123 -16.32 -16.63 14.11
C VAL A 123 -17.20 -15.63 13.35
N PHE A 124 -17.37 -15.75 12.02
CA PHE A 124 -18.50 -15.23 11.21
C PHE A 124 -18.30 -15.47 9.70
N TYR A 125 -17.11 -15.93 9.26
CA TYR A 125 -16.82 -16.19 7.85
C TYR A 125 -17.73 -17.24 7.20
N PHE A 126 -18.16 -18.28 7.95
CA PHE A 126 -19.07 -19.29 7.41
C PHE A 126 -20.38 -18.69 6.89
N GLY A 127 -20.97 -17.74 7.63
CA GLY A 127 -22.20 -17.06 7.21
C GLY A 127 -21.98 -16.22 5.95
N ALA A 128 -20.89 -15.46 5.92
CA ALA A 128 -20.50 -14.63 4.79
C ALA A 128 -20.29 -15.46 3.50
N VAL A 129 -19.54 -16.56 3.61
CA VAL A 129 -19.23 -17.47 2.49
C VAL A 129 -20.45 -18.27 2.05
N ARG A 130 -21.32 -18.69 2.99
CA ARG A 130 -22.60 -19.34 2.64
C ARG A 130 -23.49 -18.39 1.86
N GLU A 131 -23.68 -17.15 2.32
CA GLU A 131 -24.45 -16.14 1.59
C GLU A 131 -23.84 -15.84 0.22
N LEU A 132 -22.51 -15.80 0.12
CA LEU A 132 -21.79 -15.57 -1.13
C LEU A 132 -22.12 -16.62 -2.22
N LYS A 133 -22.38 -17.88 -1.85
CA LYS A 133 -22.77 -18.94 -2.80
C LYS A 133 -24.14 -18.70 -3.42
N GLU A 134 -25.04 -18.08 -2.65
CA GLU A 134 -26.42 -17.79 -3.03
C GLU A 134 -26.56 -16.44 -3.77
N LEU A 135 -25.49 -15.64 -3.87
CA LEU A 135 -25.54 -14.37 -4.59
C LEU A 135 -25.81 -14.59 -6.08
N PRO A 136 -26.74 -13.82 -6.70
CA PRO A 136 -27.01 -13.92 -8.12
C PRO A 136 -25.79 -13.51 -8.98
N VAL A 137 -25.02 -12.56 -8.48
CA VAL A 137 -23.73 -12.14 -9.04
C VAL A 137 -22.66 -12.36 -7.99
N LYS A 138 -21.80 -13.35 -8.23
CA LYS A 138 -20.67 -13.65 -7.34
C LYS A 138 -19.61 -12.54 -7.42
N PRO A 139 -18.99 -12.15 -6.30
CA PRO A 139 -17.85 -11.26 -6.36
C PRO A 139 -16.70 -11.95 -7.09
N GLN A 140 -15.88 -11.16 -7.77
CA GLN A 140 -14.62 -11.62 -8.36
C GLN A 140 -13.44 -11.42 -7.41
N VAL A 141 -13.58 -10.49 -6.46
CA VAL A 141 -12.58 -10.14 -5.45
C VAL A 141 -13.27 -9.96 -4.10
N ILE A 142 -12.66 -10.47 -3.04
CA ILE A 142 -12.99 -10.18 -1.64
C ILE A 142 -11.85 -9.37 -1.04
N SER A 143 -12.13 -8.19 -0.50
CA SER A 143 -11.18 -7.43 0.34
C SER A 143 -11.45 -7.74 1.80
N ASN A 144 -10.43 -8.20 2.52
CA ASN A 144 -10.52 -8.61 3.92
C ASN A 144 -9.41 -7.98 4.77
N SER A 145 -9.71 -6.82 5.34
CA SER A 145 -8.76 -6.03 6.15
C SER A 145 -8.70 -6.50 7.61
N MET A 146 -8.68 -7.82 7.83
CA MET A 146 -8.58 -8.46 9.15
C MET A 146 -7.89 -9.83 9.05
N GLY A 147 -7.33 -10.31 10.15
CA GLY A 147 -6.88 -11.70 10.29
C GLY A 147 -7.99 -12.68 10.67
N TRP A 148 -7.61 -13.94 10.79
CA TRP A 148 -8.38 -15.10 11.19
C TRP A 148 -7.75 -15.70 12.45
N THR A 149 -8.52 -15.85 13.51
CA THR A 149 -8.01 -16.53 14.72
C THR A 149 -8.25 -18.04 14.69
N SER A 150 -8.88 -18.58 13.64
CA SER A 150 -9.27 -19.99 13.56
C SER A 150 -8.86 -20.61 12.24
N GLU A 151 -8.25 -21.80 12.33
CA GLU A 151 -7.91 -22.65 11.17
C GLU A 151 -9.13 -23.04 10.34
N SER A 152 -10.34 -23.02 10.92
CA SER A 152 -11.58 -23.35 10.21
C SER A 152 -11.88 -22.44 9.00
N VAL A 153 -11.27 -21.25 8.94
CA VAL A 153 -11.42 -20.33 7.80
C VAL A 153 -10.60 -20.80 6.59
N LEU A 154 -9.55 -21.62 6.78
CA LEU A 154 -8.72 -22.14 5.69
C LEU A 154 -9.51 -22.96 4.66
N GLU A 155 -10.43 -23.81 5.15
CA GLU A 155 -11.32 -24.60 4.27
C GLU A 155 -12.26 -23.69 3.47
N LEU A 156 -12.79 -22.63 4.10
CA LEU A 156 -13.63 -21.65 3.43
C LEU A 156 -12.85 -20.85 2.37
N ALA A 157 -11.62 -20.46 2.68
CA ALA A 157 -10.74 -19.78 1.72
C ALA A 157 -10.44 -20.67 0.52
N THR A 158 -10.19 -21.97 0.76
CA THR A 158 -9.99 -22.97 -0.30
C THR A 158 -11.23 -23.12 -1.18
N GLU A 159 -12.42 -23.17 -0.58
CA GLU A 159 -13.66 -23.21 -1.33
C GLU A 159 -13.88 -21.95 -2.19
N VAL A 160 -13.61 -20.78 -1.63
CA VAL A 160 -13.72 -19.49 -2.35
C VAL A 160 -12.74 -19.42 -3.52
N ASP A 161 -11.49 -19.89 -3.35
CA ASP A 161 -10.50 -19.96 -4.44
C ASP A 161 -10.96 -20.91 -5.57
N GLN A 162 -11.55 -22.07 -5.21
CA GLN A 162 -12.13 -23.00 -6.19
C GLN A 162 -13.31 -22.42 -6.97
N MET A 163 -14.01 -21.43 -6.41
CA MET A 163 -15.05 -20.66 -7.11
C MET A 163 -14.46 -19.61 -8.08
N GLY A 164 -13.13 -19.46 -8.15
CA GLY A 164 -12.43 -18.48 -8.97
C GLY A 164 -12.46 -17.05 -8.39
N ILE A 165 -12.77 -16.92 -7.10
CA ILE A 165 -12.87 -15.64 -6.40
C ILE A 165 -11.54 -15.36 -5.72
N ILE A 166 -10.98 -14.17 -5.97
CA ILE A 166 -9.69 -13.79 -5.40
C ILE A 166 -9.90 -13.17 -4.02
N TRP A 167 -9.44 -13.84 -2.97
CA TRP A 167 -9.48 -13.32 -1.61
C TRP A 167 -8.17 -12.60 -1.30
N VAL A 168 -8.25 -11.31 -0.95
CA VAL A 168 -7.11 -10.49 -0.52
C VAL A 168 -7.23 -10.24 0.98
N MET A 169 -6.15 -10.51 1.72
CA MET A 169 -6.15 -10.49 3.18
C MET A 169 -5.00 -9.65 3.73
N ALA A 170 -5.30 -8.87 4.77
CA ALA A 170 -4.28 -8.16 5.54
C ALA A 170 -3.35 -9.15 6.26
N ALA A 171 -2.05 -8.89 6.22
CA ALA A 171 -1.04 -9.72 6.89
C ALA A 171 -1.05 -9.58 8.43
N GLY A 172 -1.75 -8.57 8.96
CA GLY A 172 -1.86 -8.29 10.39
C GLY A 172 -0.77 -7.36 10.94
N ASN A 173 -0.97 -6.90 12.19
CA ASN A 173 -0.31 -5.72 12.78
C ASN A 173 0.40 -6.04 14.11
N GLU A 174 0.85 -7.28 14.31
CA GLU A 174 1.41 -7.77 15.58
C GLU A 174 2.93 -8.05 15.50
N HIS A 175 3.66 -7.37 14.61
CA HIS A 175 5.13 -7.49 14.53
C HIS A 175 5.77 -7.28 15.94
N PRO A 176 6.71 -8.13 16.38
CA PRO A 176 7.49 -9.09 15.60
C PRO A 176 6.89 -10.49 15.43
N ASN A 177 5.63 -10.72 15.81
CA ASN A 177 4.98 -11.99 15.53
C ASN A 177 4.86 -12.20 14.02
N GLU A 178 5.15 -13.41 13.55
CA GLU A 178 4.91 -13.78 12.15
C GLU A 178 3.41 -13.92 11.88
N ILE A 179 3.05 -13.92 10.59
CA ILE A 179 1.69 -14.29 10.15
C ILE A 179 1.37 -15.71 10.64
N ALA A 180 0.14 -15.93 11.11
CA ALA A 180 -0.28 -17.22 11.63
C ALA A 180 -0.16 -18.34 10.58
N GLU A 181 0.16 -19.57 11.00
CA GLU A 181 0.47 -20.66 10.07
C GLU A 181 -0.66 -20.96 9.08
N HIS A 182 -1.91 -21.02 9.56
CA HIS A 182 -3.08 -21.27 8.72
C HIS A 182 -3.37 -20.14 7.73
N GLU A 183 -3.01 -18.90 8.05
CA GLU A 183 -3.09 -17.76 7.15
C GLU A 183 -2.00 -17.80 6.09
N ARG A 184 -0.77 -18.19 6.46
CA ARG A 184 0.38 -18.28 5.53
C ARG A 184 0.14 -19.29 4.40
N VAL A 185 -0.53 -20.40 4.70
CA VAL A 185 -0.80 -21.47 3.72
C VAL A 185 -2.15 -21.30 3.01
N ALA A 186 -2.92 -20.28 3.35
CA ALA A 186 -4.23 -20.06 2.76
C ALA A 186 -4.12 -19.62 1.30
N PRO A 187 -5.04 -20.04 0.42
CA PRO A 187 -5.06 -19.61 -0.97
C PRO A 187 -5.64 -18.19 -1.11
N VAL A 188 -4.96 -17.23 -0.50
CA VAL A 188 -5.29 -15.80 -0.51
C VAL A 188 -4.11 -15.00 -1.08
N ILE A 189 -4.31 -13.70 -1.31
CA ILE A 189 -3.22 -12.76 -1.53
C ILE A 189 -2.98 -12.03 -0.20
N SER A 190 -1.85 -12.30 0.44
CA SER A 190 -1.46 -11.71 1.73
C SER A 190 -0.77 -10.36 1.53
N VAL A 191 -1.26 -9.33 2.22
CA VAL A 191 -0.85 -7.93 2.00
C VAL A 191 -0.28 -7.32 3.27
N GLY A 192 1.01 -7.00 3.21
CA GLY A 192 1.70 -6.21 4.23
C GLY A 192 1.63 -4.73 3.91
N SER A 193 2.11 -3.88 4.83
CA SER A 193 2.07 -2.43 4.65
C SER A 193 3.44 -1.77 4.75
N TYR A 194 3.63 -0.69 4.00
CA TYR A 194 4.85 0.12 4.05
C TYR A 194 4.53 1.61 4.26
N SER A 195 5.46 2.30 4.93
CA SER A 195 5.37 3.68 5.37
C SER A 195 5.61 4.68 4.23
N PRO A 196 5.33 5.98 4.44
CA PRO A 196 5.62 7.02 3.47
C PRO A 196 7.07 7.11 3.01
N ARG A 197 8.03 6.49 3.73
CA ARG A 197 9.46 6.43 3.36
C ARG A 197 9.86 5.13 2.65
N GLY A 198 8.91 4.24 2.36
CA GLY A 198 9.14 2.99 1.64
C GLY A 198 9.71 1.85 2.50
N LEU A 199 9.74 2.02 3.82
CA LEU A 199 10.07 0.96 4.78
C LEU A 199 8.81 0.24 5.19
N GLN A 200 8.86 -1.07 5.46
CA GLN A 200 7.71 -1.76 6.06
C GLN A 200 7.29 -1.08 7.36
N THR A 201 5.98 -0.92 7.59
CA THR A 201 5.48 -0.26 8.80
C THR A 201 5.86 -1.04 10.06
N LEU A 202 5.95 -0.33 11.18
CA LEU A 202 6.40 -0.89 12.46
C LEU A 202 5.61 -2.12 12.89
N SER A 203 4.28 -2.10 12.71
CA SER A 203 3.36 -3.15 13.14
C SER A 203 3.17 -4.28 12.12
N SER A 204 3.47 -4.07 10.83
CA SER A 204 3.18 -5.07 9.79
C SER A 204 3.96 -6.36 10.01
N GLN A 205 3.21 -7.46 10.18
CA GLN A 205 3.76 -8.81 10.30
C GLN A 205 4.46 -9.23 9.01
N GLU A 206 5.32 -10.24 9.13
CA GLU A 206 6.12 -10.77 8.05
C GLU A 206 6.00 -12.29 7.94
N SER A 207 6.26 -12.80 6.74
CA SER A 207 6.34 -14.23 6.43
C SER A 207 6.99 -14.40 5.06
N ASP A 208 7.64 -15.54 4.88
CA ASP A 208 8.16 -16.00 3.59
C ASP A 208 7.06 -16.21 2.53
N GLN A 209 5.80 -16.33 2.97
CA GLN A 209 4.60 -16.41 2.15
C GLN A 209 3.88 -15.06 1.99
N LEU A 210 4.45 -13.95 2.50
CA LEU A 210 3.90 -12.62 2.26
C LEU A 210 4.02 -12.27 0.77
N ASP A 211 2.90 -11.95 0.12
CA ASP A 211 2.90 -11.77 -1.33
C ASP A 211 3.40 -10.40 -1.77
N ILE A 212 2.94 -9.34 -1.10
CA ILE A 212 3.18 -7.97 -1.52
C ILE A 212 3.05 -6.98 -0.36
N LEU A 213 3.79 -5.87 -0.44
CA LEU A 213 3.62 -4.71 0.44
C LEU A 213 2.90 -3.60 -0.33
N ALA A 214 1.90 -2.96 0.28
CA ALA A 214 1.24 -1.77 -0.28
C ALA A 214 1.41 -0.55 0.66
N PRO A 215 1.32 0.68 0.13
CA PRO A 215 1.49 1.87 0.96
C PRO A 215 0.29 2.04 1.87
N ALA A 216 0.52 1.89 3.17
CA ALA A 216 -0.46 2.20 4.19
C ALA A 216 0.24 2.35 5.52
N ASP A 217 0.11 3.52 6.09
CA ASP A 217 0.57 3.88 7.41
C ASP A 217 -0.52 4.75 8.02
N GLU A 218 -0.40 5.17 9.27
CA GLU A 218 -1.39 6.00 9.96
C GLU A 218 -1.71 7.35 9.28
N TYR A 219 -1.07 7.66 8.15
CA TYR A 219 -1.20 8.87 7.34
C TYR A 219 -1.98 8.68 6.03
N GLN A 220 -2.64 7.54 5.80
CA GLN A 220 -3.38 7.33 4.54
C GLN A 220 -4.74 8.02 4.57
N ALA A 221 -5.01 8.86 3.57
CA ALA A 221 -6.31 9.52 3.44
C ALA A 221 -7.46 8.53 3.19
N ALA A 222 -8.50 8.57 4.03
CA ALA A 222 -9.74 7.79 3.89
C ALA A 222 -10.99 8.59 4.31
N LEU A 223 -12.18 7.96 4.23
CA LEU A 223 -13.44 8.46 4.76
C LEU A 223 -14.01 7.51 5.82
N ASP A 224 -14.39 8.04 6.98
CA ASP A 224 -14.91 7.22 8.08
C ASP A 224 -16.44 7.00 8.02
N GLY A 225 -16.98 6.34 9.04
CA GLY A 225 -18.43 6.08 9.21
C GLY A 225 -19.30 7.32 9.47
N ASN A 226 -18.71 8.51 9.56
CA ASN A 226 -19.42 9.79 9.58
C ASN A 226 -19.29 10.55 8.25
N GLY A 227 -18.63 9.94 7.25
CA GLY A 227 -18.28 10.59 6.00
C GLY A 227 -17.22 11.69 6.16
N GLN A 228 -16.48 11.68 7.27
CA GLN A 228 -15.44 12.65 7.55
C GLN A 228 -14.11 12.20 6.95
N GLU A 229 -13.33 13.18 6.52
CA GLU A 229 -11.96 12.96 6.09
C GLU A 229 -11.11 12.56 7.30
N VAL A 230 -10.56 11.35 7.25
CA VAL A 230 -9.70 10.81 8.31
C VAL A 230 -8.38 10.31 7.73
N LEU A 231 -7.45 10.01 8.63
CA LEU A 231 -6.30 9.18 8.34
C LEU A 231 -6.58 7.75 8.83
N PHE A 232 -6.17 6.79 8.02
CA PHE A 232 -6.35 5.35 8.20
C PHE A 232 -5.05 4.67 7.76
N GLY A 233 -4.82 3.38 8.07
CA GLY A 233 -3.50 2.82 7.79
C GLY A 233 -3.31 1.34 8.08
N GLU A 234 -2.04 0.98 8.26
CA GLU A 234 -1.56 -0.38 8.51
C GLU A 234 -1.96 -1.38 7.42
N THR A 235 -1.87 -2.68 7.68
CA THR A 235 -2.26 -3.71 6.70
C THR A 235 -3.72 -3.61 6.27
N SER A 236 -4.58 -3.05 7.13
CA SER A 236 -5.99 -2.75 6.82
C SER A 236 -6.17 -1.70 5.74
N GLY A 237 -5.30 -0.70 5.66
CA GLY A 237 -5.26 0.33 4.62
C GLY A 237 -4.56 -0.13 3.33
N ALA A 238 -3.63 -1.08 3.43
CA ALA A 238 -2.91 -1.63 2.27
C ALA A 238 -3.80 -2.56 1.44
N THR A 239 -4.54 -3.44 2.12
CA THR A 239 -5.44 -4.46 1.53
C THR A 239 -6.44 -3.90 0.49
N PRO A 240 -7.18 -2.80 0.75
CA PRO A 240 -8.11 -2.24 -0.23
C PRO A 240 -7.42 -1.70 -1.48
N LEU A 241 -6.17 -1.20 -1.38
CA LEU A 241 -5.42 -0.72 -2.55
C LEU A 241 -5.10 -1.86 -3.53
N ILE A 242 -4.68 -3.00 -2.97
CA ILE A 242 -4.42 -4.22 -3.75
C ILE A 242 -5.73 -4.71 -4.37
N SER A 243 -6.77 -4.86 -3.56
CA SER A 243 -8.05 -5.41 -4.00
C SER A 243 -8.69 -4.61 -5.13
N ALA A 244 -8.68 -3.28 -5.03
CA ALA A 244 -9.18 -2.39 -6.08
C ALA A 244 -8.31 -2.41 -7.34
N SER A 245 -7.00 -2.59 -7.21
CA SER A 245 -6.11 -2.73 -8.37
C SER A 245 -6.33 -4.06 -9.10
N ILE A 246 -6.64 -5.15 -8.38
CA ILE A 246 -7.08 -6.41 -8.97
C ILE A 246 -8.38 -6.21 -9.73
N ALA A 247 -9.35 -5.48 -9.16
CA ALA A 247 -10.57 -5.14 -9.87
C ALA A 247 -10.29 -4.36 -11.17
N ASN A 248 -9.36 -3.41 -11.17
CA ASN A 248 -8.95 -2.72 -12.40
C ASN A 248 -8.37 -3.68 -13.46
N ALA A 249 -7.56 -4.66 -13.06
CA ALA A 249 -7.05 -5.68 -13.97
C ALA A 249 -8.15 -6.61 -14.49
N LYS A 250 -9.06 -7.07 -13.61
CA LYS A 250 -10.17 -7.94 -13.98
C LYS A 250 -11.23 -7.25 -14.83
N ALA A 251 -11.34 -5.92 -14.78
CA ALA A 251 -12.16 -5.15 -15.72
C ALA A 251 -11.68 -5.30 -17.18
N LEU A 252 -10.38 -5.56 -17.40
CA LEU A 252 -9.81 -5.87 -18.72
C LEU A 252 -9.83 -7.36 -19.03
N ILE A 253 -9.43 -8.19 -18.06
CA ILE A 253 -9.30 -9.63 -18.24
C ILE A 253 -10.02 -10.34 -17.07
N PRO A 254 -11.35 -10.55 -17.18
CA PRO A 254 -12.14 -11.15 -16.09
C PRO A 254 -11.68 -12.56 -15.68
N SER A 255 -11.04 -13.29 -16.61
CA SER A 255 -10.59 -14.67 -16.42
C SER A 255 -9.28 -14.81 -15.64
N LEU A 256 -8.62 -13.72 -15.23
CA LEU A 256 -7.37 -13.81 -14.44
C LEU A 256 -7.62 -14.54 -13.12
N SER A 257 -6.85 -15.60 -12.87
CA SER A 257 -6.89 -16.36 -11.60
C SER A 257 -6.05 -15.67 -10.51
N ARG A 258 -6.23 -16.10 -9.25
CA ARG A 258 -5.42 -15.62 -8.12
C ARG A 258 -3.92 -15.78 -8.38
N ALA A 259 -3.47 -16.98 -8.76
CA ALA A 259 -2.06 -17.27 -9.02
C ALA A 259 -1.49 -16.40 -10.17
N GLN A 260 -2.29 -16.12 -11.19
CA GLN A 260 -1.88 -15.22 -12.27
C GLN A 260 -1.72 -13.78 -11.78
N ILE A 261 -2.68 -13.28 -11.00
CA ILE A 261 -2.61 -11.95 -10.39
C ILE A 261 -1.39 -11.83 -9.47
N GLU A 262 -1.18 -12.80 -8.60
CA GLU A 262 -0.03 -12.86 -7.69
C GLU A 262 1.31 -12.82 -8.46
N SER A 263 1.43 -13.63 -9.51
CA SER A 263 2.62 -13.63 -10.38
C SER A 263 2.85 -12.29 -11.06
N LEU A 264 1.79 -11.66 -11.57
CA LEU A 264 1.86 -10.33 -12.19
C LEU A 264 2.27 -9.26 -11.18
N MET A 265 1.73 -9.29 -9.96
CA MET A 265 2.10 -8.38 -8.88
C MET A 265 3.57 -8.53 -8.51
N LYS A 266 4.03 -9.75 -8.24
CA LYS A 266 5.42 -10.04 -7.86
C LYS A 266 6.41 -9.61 -8.95
N ARG A 267 6.08 -9.83 -10.23
CA ARG A 267 6.94 -9.45 -11.38
C ARG A 267 6.94 -7.95 -11.69
N THR A 268 5.95 -7.20 -11.23
CA THR A 268 5.85 -5.75 -11.47
C THR A 268 6.16 -4.91 -10.24
N ALA A 269 6.33 -5.54 -9.09
CA ALA A 269 6.69 -4.89 -7.84
C ALA A 269 8.06 -4.19 -7.92
N ILE A 270 8.18 -3.12 -7.15
CA ILE A 270 9.43 -2.42 -6.89
C ILE A 270 10.16 -3.16 -5.78
N ARG A 271 11.49 -3.29 -5.88
CA ARG A 271 12.28 -3.98 -4.86
C ARG A 271 12.15 -3.26 -3.52
N SER A 272 11.86 -4.01 -2.46
CA SER A 272 11.81 -3.48 -1.09
C SER A 272 13.19 -3.51 -0.44
N PHE A 273 13.40 -2.67 0.58
CA PHE A 273 14.65 -2.67 1.35
C PHE A 273 14.80 -3.96 2.16
N HIS A 274 13.72 -4.47 2.76
CA HIS A 274 13.67 -5.74 3.50
C HIS A 274 14.21 -6.92 2.69
N SER A 275 13.95 -6.95 1.38
CA SER A 275 14.45 -8.00 0.47
C SER A 275 15.98 -8.10 0.37
N LEU A 276 16.73 -7.13 0.91
CA LEU A 276 18.19 -7.11 0.89
C LEU A 276 18.83 -7.87 2.04
N TYR A 277 18.10 -8.09 3.15
CA TYR A 277 18.66 -8.69 4.36
C TYR A 277 17.74 -9.70 5.06
N SER A 278 16.43 -9.70 4.77
CA SER A 278 15.49 -10.61 5.41
C SER A 278 15.32 -11.87 4.58
N GLU A 279 15.59 -13.02 5.21
CA GLU A 279 15.22 -14.32 4.64
C GLU A 279 13.72 -14.59 4.76
N LYS A 280 13.07 -13.95 5.75
CA LYS A 280 11.65 -14.13 6.06
C LYS A 280 10.75 -13.19 5.29
N ASN A 281 11.23 -12.07 4.75
CA ASN A 281 10.39 -11.17 3.98
C ASN A 281 11.09 -10.69 2.71
N LYS A 282 10.60 -11.19 1.58
CA LYS A 282 11.09 -10.82 0.25
C LYS A 282 10.01 -10.13 -0.60
N ALA A 283 8.88 -9.75 0.02
CA ALA A 283 7.79 -9.08 -0.65
C ALA A 283 8.25 -7.73 -1.22
N GLY A 284 7.89 -7.46 -2.47
CA GLY A 284 8.15 -6.17 -3.12
C GLY A 284 7.10 -5.12 -2.78
N LEU A 285 7.38 -3.86 -3.11
CA LEU A 285 6.44 -2.76 -3.01
C LEU A 285 5.52 -2.76 -4.24
N PHE A 286 4.21 -2.72 -4.02
CA PHE A 286 3.23 -2.78 -5.08
C PHE A 286 3.32 -1.59 -6.04
N ASN A 287 3.22 -1.86 -7.33
CA ASN A 287 3.22 -0.86 -8.40
C ASN A 287 2.00 -1.09 -9.30
N ALA A 288 0.88 -0.47 -8.93
CA ALA A 288 -0.40 -0.62 -9.62
C ALA A 288 -0.32 -0.21 -11.08
N TYR A 289 0.45 0.84 -11.38
CA TYR A 289 0.60 1.32 -12.75
C TYR A 289 1.32 0.30 -13.63
N ARG A 290 2.52 -0.16 -13.28
CA ARG A 290 3.24 -1.19 -14.08
C ARG A 290 2.42 -2.47 -14.19
N PHE A 291 1.81 -2.91 -13.08
CA PHE A 291 0.89 -4.04 -13.06
C PHE A 291 -0.23 -3.90 -14.11
N PHE A 292 -0.94 -2.77 -14.09
CA PHE A 292 -2.03 -2.50 -15.04
C PHE A 292 -1.55 -2.39 -16.49
N LYS A 293 -0.39 -1.76 -16.75
CA LYS A 293 0.18 -1.66 -18.09
C LYS A 293 0.57 -3.01 -18.68
N VAL A 294 1.07 -3.94 -17.85
CA VAL A 294 1.31 -5.33 -18.28
C VAL A 294 -0.03 -6.01 -18.61
N VAL A 295 -1.05 -5.87 -17.75
CA VAL A 295 -2.38 -6.44 -18.01
C VAL A 295 -2.99 -5.90 -19.31
N GLN A 296 -2.85 -4.61 -19.60
CA GLN A 296 -3.28 -4.02 -20.86
C GLN A 296 -2.58 -4.66 -22.07
N ARG A 297 -1.27 -4.92 -21.99
CA ARG A 297 -0.53 -5.60 -23.07
C ARG A 297 -1.01 -7.04 -23.27
N LEU A 298 -1.23 -7.77 -22.17
CA LEU A 298 -1.83 -9.11 -22.23
C LEU A 298 -3.21 -9.08 -22.88
N HIS A 299 -4.06 -8.13 -22.51
CA HIS A 299 -5.39 -7.98 -23.07
C HIS A 299 -5.34 -7.61 -24.56
N ALA A 300 -4.45 -6.70 -24.96
CA ALA A 300 -4.29 -6.29 -26.36
C ALA A 300 -3.85 -7.46 -27.26
N VAL A 301 -3.03 -8.39 -26.75
CA VAL A 301 -2.55 -9.55 -27.51
C VAL A 301 -3.54 -10.72 -27.47
N CYS A 302 -4.13 -10.99 -26.31
CA CYS A 302 -4.88 -12.22 -26.07
C CYS A 302 -6.39 -12.05 -25.95
N GLY A 303 -6.90 -10.82 -25.82
CA GLY A 303 -8.29 -10.57 -25.45
C GLY A 303 -8.63 -11.25 -24.12
N ALA A 304 -9.51 -12.25 -24.17
CA ALA A 304 -9.93 -13.08 -23.03
C ALA A 304 -9.47 -14.56 -23.16
N ASN A 305 -8.56 -14.88 -24.07
CA ASN A 305 -8.10 -16.26 -24.29
C ASN A 305 -7.13 -16.72 -23.19
N ALA A 306 -7.59 -17.58 -22.28
CA ALA A 306 -6.80 -18.02 -21.12
C ALA A 306 -5.47 -18.73 -21.48
N PRO A 307 -5.41 -19.68 -22.42
CA PRO A 307 -4.13 -20.26 -22.86
C PRO A 307 -3.12 -19.23 -23.38
N CYS A 308 -3.58 -18.25 -24.17
CA CYS A 308 -2.74 -17.16 -24.65
C CYS A 308 -2.24 -16.29 -23.50
N ILE A 309 -3.11 -15.92 -22.56
CA ILE A 309 -2.74 -15.12 -21.38
C ILE A 309 -1.62 -15.83 -20.62
N GLN A 310 -1.79 -17.14 -20.35
CA GLN A 310 -0.80 -17.92 -19.65
C GLN A 310 0.56 -17.93 -20.37
N ALA A 311 0.56 -18.10 -21.70
CA ALA A 311 1.79 -18.07 -22.49
C ALA A 311 2.45 -16.67 -22.50
N GLN A 312 1.65 -15.61 -22.56
CA GLN A 312 2.16 -14.23 -22.61
C GLN A 312 2.62 -13.70 -21.25
N MET A 313 2.16 -14.26 -20.13
CA MET A 313 2.67 -13.92 -18.80
C MET A 313 4.16 -14.23 -18.62
N ASP A 314 4.69 -15.23 -19.34
CA ASP A 314 6.12 -15.56 -19.32
C ASP A 314 6.93 -14.83 -20.38
N ASN A 315 6.27 -14.08 -21.27
CA ASN A 315 6.95 -13.27 -22.26
C ASN A 315 7.50 -11.98 -21.65
N ARG A 316 8.83 -11.95 -21.48
CA ARG A 316 9.57 -10.79 -20.94
C ARG A 316 9.26 -9.47 -21.65
N GLN A 317 8.94 -9.49 -22.94
CA GLN A 317 8.63 -8.26 -23.69
C GLN A 317 7.43 -7.50 -23.12
N ASN A 318 6.47 -8.22 -22.51
CA ASN A 318 5.31 -7.59 -21.88
C ASN A 318 5.69 -6.71 -20.68
N TYR A 319 6.87 -6.91 -20.10
CA TYR A 319 7.37 -6.21 -18.91
C TYR A 319 8.41 -5.12 -19.21
N LEU A 320 8.86 -5.01 -20.46
CA LEU A 320 9.85 -4.01 -20.91
C LEU A 320 9.14 -2.79 -21.52
N PHE A 321 9.40 -1.61 -20.96
CA PHE A 321 8.80 -0.36 -21.43
C PHE A 321 9.90 0.55 -21.99
N GLU A 322 9.62 1.21 -23.11
CA GLU A 322 10.58 2.13 -23.70
C GLU A 322 10.69 3.39 -22.84
N ALA A 323 11.93 3.80 -22.58
CA ALA A 323 12.20 5.08 -21.94
C ALA A 323 11.79 6.22 -22.87
N GLN A 324 10.99 7.15 -22.37
CA GLN A 324 10.65 8.38 -23.10
C GLN A 324 11.68 9.47 -22.82
N VAL A 325 11.97 10.28 -23.84
CA VAL A 325 12.81 11.47 -23.69
C VAL A 325 12.10 12.47 -22.77
N LEU A 326 12.73 12.74 -21.63
CA LEU A 326 12.24 13.72 -20.67
C LEU A 326 12.55 15.14 -21.15
N SER A 327 11.70 16.10 -20.78
CA SER A 327 11.94 17.52 -21.12
C SER A 327 13.22 18.03 -20.46
N PRO A 328 13.91 19.06 -21.03
CA PRO A 328 15.08 19.66 -20.40
C PRO A 328 14.83 20.16 -18.98
N ARG A 329 13.60 20.61 -18.68
CA ARG A 329 13.19 21.02 -17.33
C ARG A 329 13.15 19.86 -16.36
N ILE A 330 12.63 18.70 -16.78
CA ILE A 330 12.65 17.49 -15.95
C ILE A 330 14.10 17.07 -15.69
N THR A 331 14.93 16.99 -16.73
CA THR A 331 16.34 16.56 -16.55
C THR A 331 17.15 17.51 -15.68
N ALA A 332 16.80 18.80 -15.65
CA ALA A 332 17.48 19.82 -14.84
C ALA A 332 16.85 20.02 -13.45
N VAL A 333 15.82 19.25 -13.06
CA VAL A 333 15.02 19.53 -11.86
C VAL A 333 15.85 19.55 -10.57
N CYS A 334 16.89 18.72 -10.45
CA CYS A 334 17.80 18.70 -9.30
C CYS A 334 18.73 19.91 -9.19
N HIS A 335 18.91 20.66 -10.28
CA HIS A 335 19.71 21.89 -10.31
C HIS A 335 18.84 23.15 -10.30
N SER A 336 17.52 22.98 -10.29
CA SER A 336 16.53 24.04 -10.23
C SER A 336 15.84 24.04 -8.86
N ARG A 337 15.35 25.21 -8.43
CA ARG A 337 14.41 25.31 -7.30
C ARG A 337 12.95 25.43 -7.76
N GLN A 338 12.71 25.43 -9.07
CA GLN A 338 11.37 25.55 -9.63
C GLN A 338 10.69 24.17 -9.65
N GLY A 339 9.41 24.17 -9.30
CA GLY A 339 8.52 23.03 -9.50
C GLY A 339 8.35 22.67 -10.98
N LEU A 340 7.91 21.44 -11.21
CA LEU A 340 7.52 20.98 -12.54
C LEU A 340 6.08 21.43 -12.85
N SER A 341 5.64 21.35 -14.10
CA SER A 341 4.20 21.41 -14.39
C SER A 341 3.52 20.07 -14.07
N LYS A 342 2.18 20.06 -13.92
CA LYS A 342 1.40 18.82 -13.77
C LYS A 342 1.71 17.78 -14.87
N ALA A 343 1.86 18.24 -16.12
CA ALA A 343 2.19 17.36 -17.25
C ALA A 343 3.61 16.78 -17.18
N GLU A 344 4.60 17.59 -16.80
CA GLU A 344 5.99 17.14 -16.61
C GLU A 344 6.11 16.16 -15.44
N MET A 345 5.42 16.44 -14.33
CA MET A 345 5.39 15.55 -13.18
C MET A 345 4.74 14.22 -13.52
N LYS A 346 3.61 14.24 -14.24
CA LYS A 346 2.94 13.03 -14.75
C LYS A 346 3.88 12.22 -15.65
N ALA A 347 4.58 12.87 -16.58
CA ALA A 347 5.53 12.20 -17.47
C ALA A 347 6.67 11.53 -16.68
N LEU A 348 7.25 12.24 -15.70
CA LEU A 348 8.32 11.69 -14.86
C LEU A 348 7.83 10.51 -13.99
N ARG A 349 6.66 10.62 -13.35
CA ARG A 349 6.05 9.51 -12.57
C ARG A 349 5.77 8.30 -13.45
N THR A 350 5.26 8.52 -14.66
CA THR A 350 5.01 7.46 -15.64
C THR A 350 6.31 6.71 -15.97
N GLN A 351 7.40 7.44 -16.25
CA GLN A 351 8.70 6.83 -16.55
C GLN A 351 9.27 6.04 -15.37
N TYR A 352 9.20 6.59 -14.16
CA TYR A 352 9.60 5.87 -12.95
C TYR A 352 8.77 4.60 -12.75
N LEU A 353 7.44 4.68 -12.77
CA LEU A 353 6.60 3.53 -12.47
C LEU A 353 6.76 2.41 -13.51
N LEU A 354 6.99 2.75 -14.78
CA LEU A 354 7.25 1.75 -15.83
C LEU A 354 8.65 1.13 -15.75
N ASN A 355 9.64 1.89 -15.27
CA ASN A 355 11.07 1.54 -15.30
C ASN A 355 11.72 1.80 -13.93
N ALA A 356 11.12 1.28 -12.85
CA ALA A 356 11.52 1.60 -11.48
C ALA A 356 12.96 1.16 -11.14
N GLU A 357 13.51 0.21 -11.90
CA GLU A 357 14.91 -0.21 -11.82
C GLU A 357 15.91 0.85 -12.29
N GLN A 358 15.46 1.86 -13.05
CA GLN A 358 16.29 2.98 -13.47
C GLN A 358 16.26 4.07 -12.39
N SER A 359 17.21 3.97 -11.45
CA SER A 359 17.31 4.83 -10.27
C SER A 359 17.33 6.34 -10.58
N GLN A 360 17.77 6.74 -11.78
CA GLN A 360 17.73 8.13 -12.24
C GLN A 360 16.32 8.76 -12.14
N TYR A 361 15.24 8.01 -12.44
CA TYR A 361 13.90 8.57 -12.36
C TYR A 361 13.47 8.81 -10.92
N ALA A 362 13.84 7.90 -10.01
CA ALA A 362 13.61 8.08 -8.58
C ALA A 362 14.41 9.28 -8.03
N ARG A 363 15.66 9.48 -8.47
CA ARG A 363 16.45 10.67 -8.12
C ARG A 363 15.79 11.97 -8.59
N LEU A 364 15.33 12.02 -9.84
CA LEU A 364 14.61 13.19 -10.37
C LEU A 364 13.30 13.45 -9.63
N LEU A 365 12.55 12.38 -9.27
CA LEU A 365 11.33 12.52 -8.46
C LEU A 365 11.64 13.03 -7.06
N SER A 366 12.70 12.55 -6.42
CA SER A 366 13.14 13.05 -5.12
C SER A 366 13.38 14.57 -5.16
N CYS A 367 14.10 15.05 -6.17
CA CYS A 367 14.32 16.48 -6.38
C CYS A 367 13.01 17.25 -6.67
N ALA A 368 12.13 16.70 -7.51
CA ALA A 368 10.86 17.33 -7.84
C ALA A 368 9.96 17.52 -6.61
N TYR A 369 9.79 16.47 -5.79
CA TYR A 369 9.00 16.55 -4.55
C TYR A 369 9.67 17.50 -3.53
N ARG A 370 11.00 17.50 -3.45
CA ARG A 370 11.75 18.41 -2.56
C ARG A 370 11.56 19.87 -2.97
N ASN A 371 11.57 20.18 -4.27
CA ASN A 371 11.35 21.54 -4.78
C ASN A 371 9.95 22.08 -4.47
N GLU A 372 8.97 21.19 -4.25
CA GLU A 372 7.61 21.58 -3.84
C GLU A 372 7.36 21.40 -2.34
N GLY A 373 8.42 21.14 -1.58
CA GLY A 373 8.39 21.12 -0.13
C GLY A 373 7.75 19.87 0.46
N TYR A 374 7.72 18.75 -0.27
CA TYR A 374 7.25 17.45 0.20
C TYR A 374 8.44 16.53 0.53
N SER A 375 9.11 16.80 1.65
CA SER A 375 10.35 16.11 2.02
C SER A 375 10.17 14.60 2.24
N ILE A 376 9.02 14.16 2.74
CA ILE A 376 8.76 12.73 2.99
C ILE A 376 8.60 11.98 1.67
N ASN A 377 7.88 12.54 0.71
CA ASN A 377 7.83 12.00 -0.64
C ASN A 377 9.21 11.98 -1.29
N ALA A 378 9.98 13.05 -1.12
CA ALA A 378 11.35 13.08 -1.65
C ALA A 378 12.22 11.97 -1.06
N ASP A 379 12.09 11.70 0.23
CA ASP A 379 12.82 10.64 0.93
C ASP A 379 12.42 9.25 0.46
N TYR A 380 11.14 9.00 0.16
CA TYR A 380 10.73 7.74 -0.47
C TYR A 380 11.52 7.45 -1.75
N TYR A 381 11.49 8.37 -2.72
CA TYR A 381 12.17 8.11 -3.99
C TYR A 381 13.69 8.08 -3.86
N GLU A 382 14.26 8.84 -2.93
CA GLU A 382 15.68 8.71 -2.60
C GLU A 382 16.00 7.32 -2.03
N ASN A 383 15.17 6.81 -1.13
CA ASN A 383 15.35 5.48 -0.56
C ASN A 383 15.23 4.41 -1.65
N ILE A 384 14.25 4.52 -2.57
CA ILE A 384 14.14 3.59 -3.71
C ILE A 384 15.41 3.64 -4.59
N ALA A 385 15.94 4.82 -4.89
CA ALA A 385 17.20 4.92 -5.63
C ALA A 385 18.35 4.22 -4.90
N LEU A 386 18.48 4.44 -3.59
CA LEU A 386 19.55 3.86 -2.78
C LEU A 386 19.45 2.34 -2.61
N ILE A 387 18.25 1.74 -2.64
CA ILE A 387 18.08 0.28 -2.67
C ILE A 387 18.86 -0.35 -3.84
N HIS A 388 18.92 0.35 -4.98
CA HIS A 388 19.61 -0.13 -6.18
C HIS A 388 21.07 0.31 -6.26
N GLU A 389 21.37 1.54 -5.82
CA GLU A 389 22.67 2.16 -6.02
C GLU A 389 23.65 1.93 -4.85
N ASN A 390 23.17 2.04 -3.61
CA ASN A 390 24.01 2.03 -2.42
C ASN A 390 23.19 1.63 -1.17
N PRO A 391 22.92 0.32 -0.99
CA PRO A 391 22.18 -0.20 0.16
C PRO A 391 22.76 0.19 1.51
N LYS A 392 24.09 0.22 1.63
CA LYS A 392 24.78 0.66 2.85
C LYS A 392 24.47 2.11 3.21
N ALA A 393 24.44 3.02 2.23
CA ALA A 393 24.06 4.41 2.48
C ALA A 393 22.59 4.53 2.94
N LEU A 394 21.69 3.72 2.40
CA LEU A 394 20.31 3.66 2.90
C LEU A 394 20.26 3.13 4.33
N GLN A 395 21.02 2.08 4.67
CA GLN A 395 21.13 1.58 6.03
C GLN A 395 21.58 2.69 7.00
N ASN A 396 22.61 3.46 6.65
CA ASN A 396 23.09 4.58 7.46
C ASN A 396 22.03 5.69 7.62
N LYS A 397 21.25 5.97 6.56
CA LYS A 397 20.14 6.92 6.61
C LYS A 397 19.04 6.44 7.57
N ILE A 398 18.68 5.15 7.53
CA ILE A 398 17.69 4.56 8.44
C ILE A 398 18.17 4.60 9.89
N GLN A 399 19.45 4.28 10.14
CA GLN A 399 20.07 4.42 11.47
C GLN A 399 19.94 5.84 12.01
N THR A 400 20.19 6.84 11.16
CA THR A 400 20.04 8.25 11.53
C THR A 400 18.58 8.58 11.86
N HIS A 401 17.63 8.12 11.04
CA HIS A 401 16.20 8.33 11.29
C HIS A 401 15.73 7.65 12.58
N ALA A 402 16.23 6.45 12.88
CA ALA A 402 15.90 5.74 14.12
C ALA A 402 16.38 6.50 15.35
N VAL A 403 17.58 7.08 15.30
CA VAL A 403 18.08 7.98 16.37
C VAL A 403 17.15 9.19 16.53
N GLN A 404 16.77 9.85 15.43
CA GLN A 404 15.86 11.00 15.51
C GLN A 404 14.49 10.60 16.05
N ALA A 405 13.96 9.45 15.65
CA ALA A 405 12.69 8.93 16.14
C ALA A 405 12.71 8.73 17.67
N VAL A 406 13.81 8.21 18.22
CA VAL A 406 13.98 8.10 19.68
C VAL A 406 14.04 9.47 20.35
N LEU A 407 14.86 10.38 19.84
CA LEU A 407 15.10 11.69 20.46
C LEU A 407 13.90 12.64 20.34
N HIS A 408 13.10 12.53 19.29
CA HIS A 408 11.91 13.37 19.07
C HIS A 408 10.61 12.70 19.51
N GLY A 409 10.65 11.43 19.92
CA GLY A 409 9.48 10.69 20.39
C GLY A 409 8.55 10.20 19.27
N TYR A 410 9.07 9.93 18.07
CA TYR A 410 8.31 9.34 16.96
C TYR A 410 8.16 7.82 17.14
N THR A 411 7.24 7.43 18.02
CA THR A 411 7.05 6.03 18.42
C THR A 411 6.48 5.13 17.32
N ALA A 412 5.80 5.70 16.32
CA ALA A 412 5.27 4.99 15.15
C ALA A 412 6.27 4.91 13.97
N SER A 413 7.48 5.46 14.11
CA SER A 413 8.44 5.49 13.00
C SER A 413 8.80 4.09 12.52
N ALA A 414 8.63 3.83 11.22
CA ALA A 414 9.06 2.60 10.58
C ALA A 414 10.59 2.36 10.68
N SER A 415 11.38 3.41 10.96
CA SER A 415 12.83 3.28 11.19
C SER A 415 13.18 2.51 12.47
N LEU A 416 12.23 2.35 13.40
CA LEU A 416 12.39 1.62 14.65
C LEU A 416 12.13 0.11 14.51
N ARG A 417 11.60 -0.35 13.36
CA ARG A 417 11.16 -1.74 13.17
C ARG A 417 12.32 -2.73 13.21
N ASP A 418 13.29 -2.52 12.33
CA ASP A 418 14.30 -3.54 12.04
C ASP A 418 15.57 -3.36 12.88
N LEU A 419 15.54 -3.79 14.14
CA LEU A 419 16.65 -3.59 15.09
C LEU A 419 17.99 -4.22 14.65
N GLN A 420 17.96 -5.17 13.72
CA GLN A 420 19.14 -5.85 13.18
C GLN A 420 19.98 -4.95 12.26
N ILE A 421 19.38 -3.95 11.61
CA ILE A 421 20.11 -3.05 10.72
C ILE A 421 20.59 -1.77 11.45
N LEU A 422 20.25 -1.62 12.73
CA LEU A 422 20.63 -0.48 13.56
C LEU A 422 22.02 -0.64 14.17
N ASN A 423 22.64 0.47 14.58
CA ASN A 423 24.00 0.52 15.13
C ASN A 423 24.05 1.15 16.54
N ASP A 424 25.24 1.27 17.11
CA ASP A 424 25.42 1.72 18.49
C ASP A 424 24.96 3.17 18.76
N SER A 425 24.86 4.02 17.74
CA SER A 425 24.29 5.36 17.91
C SER A 425 22.80 5.32 18.31
N PHE A 426 22.05 4.33 17.83
CA PHE A 426 20.68 4.08 18.27
C PHE A 426 20.63 3.64 19.74
N ARG A 427 21.54 2.75 20.13
CA ARG A 427 21.68 2.30 21.52
C ARG A 427 22.00 3.47 22.45
N GLU A 428 22.92 4.34 22.06
CA GLU A 428 23.27 5.56 22.80
C GLU A 428 22.08 6.51 22.96
N ALA A 429 21.28 6.69 21.90
CA ALA A 429 20.06 7.50 21.97
C ALA A 429 19.06 6.95 22.99
N LEU A 430 18.86 5.63 23.05
CA LEU A 430 17.99 5.01 24.05
C LEU A 430 18.51 5.22 25.48
N LEU A 431 19.83 5.11 25.70
CA LEU A 431 20.44 5.35 27.01
C LEU A 431 20.28 6.80 27.48
N LYS A 432 20.35 7.77 26.56
CA LYS A 432 20.07 9.18 26.86
C LYS A 432 18.65 9.38 27.39
N ILE A 433 17.66 8.79 26.72
CA ILE A 433 16.25 8.83 27.20
C ILE A 433 16.12 8.23 28.60
N LEU A 434 16.78 7.09 28.86
CA LEU A 434 16.77 6.45 30.18
C LEU A 434 17.49 7.27 31.27
N SER A 435 18.38 8.17 30.88
CA SER A 435 19.06 9.10 31.80
C SER A 435 18.26 10.37 32.11
N GLY A 436 17.09 10.54 31.49
CA GLY A 436 16.18 11.67 31.72
C GLY A 436 16.16 12.73 30.62
N GLU A 437 16.78 12.48 29.46
CA GLU A 437 16.60 13.35 28.29
C GLU A 437 15.17 13.23 27.73
N THR A 438 14.69 14.31 27.11
CA THR A 438 13.38 14.36 26.46
C THR A 438 13.38 13.58 25.16
N GLY A 439 12.28 12.87 24.86
CA GLY A 439 12.09 12.14 23.62
C GLY A 439 11.00 11.09 23.79
N MET A 440 11.27 9.87 23.33
CA MET A 440 10.42 8.70 23.57
C MET A 440 10.19 8.43 25.06
N GLU A 441 9.07 7.79 25.41
CA GLU A 441 8.79 7.38 26.78
C GLU A 441 9.83 6.38 27.32
N GLN A 442 10.24 6.54 28.57
CA GLN A 442 11.31 5.73 29.17
C GLN A 442 11.03 4.22 29.17
N TYR A 443 9.76 3.82 29.32
CA TYR A 443 9.40 2.40 29.29
C TYR A 443 9.59 1.80 27.88
N GLN A 444 9.21 2.53 26.83
CA GLN A 444 9.44 2.12 25.44
C GLN A 444 10.92 2.05 25.12
N ALA A 445 11.70 3.05 25.58
CA ALA A 445 13.14 3.04 25.40
C ALA A 445 13.81 1.82 26.08
N ARG A 446 13.31 1.42 27.25
CA ARG A 446 13.79 0.22 27.97
C ARG A 446 13.49 -1.06 27.19
N ASP A 447 12.28 -1.19 26.66
CA ASP A 447 11.86 -2.37 25.91
C ASP A 447 12.62 -2.49 24.58
N LEU A 448 12.78 -1.37 23.85
CA LEU A 448 13.59 -1.32 22.63
C LEU A 448 15.07 -1.60 22.89
N LEU A 449 15.66 -1.07 23.97
CA LEU A 449 17.05 -1.34 24.33
C LEU A 449 17.26 -2.83 24.59
N LYS A 450 16.35 -3.45 25.36
CA LYS A 450 16.38 -4.90 25.62
C LYS A 450 16.25 -5.69 24.32
N ALA A 451 15.35 -5.33 23.42
CA ALA A 451 15.19 -6.01 22.14
C ALA A 451 16.44 -5.84 21.25
N TYR A 452 16.98 -4.62 21.18
CA TYR A 452 18.16 -4.28 20.39
C TYR A 452 19.39 -5.08 20.84
N ASP A 453 19.65 -5.14 22.15
CA ASP A 453 20.80 -5.85 22.74
C ASP A 453 20.71 -7.38 22.49
N ASN A 454 19.51 -7.92 22.26
CA ASN A 454 19.28 -9.33 21.93
C ASN A 454 19.21 -9.62 20.42
N THR A 455 19.31 -8.61 19.56
CA THR A 455 19.15 -8.75 18.11
C THR A 455 20.51 -8.84 17.41
N VAL A 456 20.71 -9.91 16.63
CA VAL A 456 21.91 -10.09 15.79
C VAL A 456 21.95 -9.01 14.71
N LYS A 457 23.11 -8.35 14.55
CA LYS A 457 23.27 -7.25 13.59
C LYS A 457 23.56 -7.74 12.18
N VAL A 458 23.05 -7.01 11.21
CA VAL A 458 23.26 -7.24 9.78
C VAL A 458 23.81 -5.96 9.15
N GLU A 459 24.83 -6.13 8.32
CA GLU A 459 25.42 -5.08 7.51
C GLU A 459 25.12 -5.34 6.04
N LEU A 460 24.58 -4.33 5.36
CA LEU A 460 24.32 -4.41 3.93
C LEU A 460 25.60 -4.16 3.13
N PRO A 461 25.74 -4.82 1.96
CA PRO A 461 26.91 -4.69 1.10
C PRO A 461 27.05 -3.30 0.46
#